data_AF-A0A5P9JQS7-F1
#
_entry.id   AF-A0A5P9JQS7-F1
#
_cell.length_a   1.000
_cell.length_b   1.000
_cell.length_c   1.000
_cell.angle_alpha   90.00
_cell.angle_beta   90.00
_cell.angle_gamma   90.00
#
_symmetry.space_group_name_H-M   'P 1'
#
loop_
_entity.id
_entity.type
_entity.pdbx_description
1 polymer ?
#
loop_
_entity_poly.entity_id
_entity_poly.type
_entity_poly.pdbx_seq_one_letter_code
_entity_poly.pdbx_strand_id
1 'polypeptide(L)'
;MWRALVFIGLLCVAAFGAVWLADRPGTVLVTFGGYELQTSVAVAAVALVGIGLALAVLWAAVTALLRLPSRLTFASRARRRARGYQAVSRGMVAVGAGDPIAARRYAGEAERLLGREPLTLLLKAQAAQVSGNRAAAEAAFTQMMEEDETRVLGLRGLFVEARRRGDIPAAREYAAEAVRIAPAATWASDAILEARCAERDWRGALEAVERRASLGLVDKATARRHRAVLLAADALDRAEHDREGALRSAQDALRLAPTLIPAAALAGKLLSDRGDLRRAAKVVEAAWRSQPHPDLAEVYLNLRPGDSALDRLRRAETLLKLSQGAAEGRLAVARAALEAREFARARTALEPLLAERPTMRVCLLMSDLEQAEHGSTGRGREWLARATRAPRDPAWIADGIVADRWAPISPVTGRLDAFVWEAPPDVLVAPEIALSDDVTADLDDTPKPLPASTEAPSGALAEAAAAGEEPPPVPAEAAATGPATVGPAAVKPEPAKAEPPKAEPPKPEPPKPEPVVFPATPPDVPRPREEAGPARRSMFSIR
;
A
#
# COMPACT_ATOMS: atom_id res chain seq x y z
N MET A 1 -47.88 25.50 -28.33
CA MET A 1 -48.95 26.26 -29.01
C MET A 1 -50.16 25.41 -29.40
N TRP A 2 -50.00 24.22 -30.02
CA TRP A 2 -51.10 23.31 -30.42
C TRP A 2 -52.25 23.16 -29.40
N ARG A 3 -51.93 22.92 -28.11
CA ARG A 3 -52.92 22.74 -27.04
C ARG A 3 -53.86 23.95 -26.86
N ALA A 4 -53.40 25.16 -27.15
CA ALA A 4 -54.21 26.37 -27.07
C ALA A 4 -55.14 26.53 -28.30
N LEU A 5 -54.65 26.22 -29.50
CA LEU A 5 -55.46 26.24 -30.73
C LEU A 5 -56.59 25.21 -30.67
N VAL A 6 -56.31 24.00 -30.16
CA VAL A 6 -57.34 22.97 -29.93
C VAL A 6 -58.38 23.46 -28.91
N PHE A 7 -57.95 24.11 -27.81
CA PHE A 7 -58.87 24.65 -26.82
C PHE A 7 -59.76 25.77 -27.37
N ILE A 8 -59.21 26.70 -28.15
CA ILE A 8 -59.97 27.77 -28.81
C ILE A 8 -60.96 27.20 -29.82
N GLY A 9 -60.56 26.23 -30.65
CA GLY A 9 -61.46 25.56 -31.59
C GLY A 9 -62.63 24.86 -30.88
N LEU A 10 -62.34 24.16 -29.78
CA LEU A 10 -63.36 23.48 -28.97
C LEU A 10 -64.28 24.48 -28.26
N LEU A 11 -63.76 25.62 -27.81
CA LEU A 11 -64.54 26.74 -27.26
C LEU A 11 -65.48 27.36 -28.32
N CYS A 12 -65.00 27.58 -29.55
CA CYS A 12 -65.82 28.10 -30.65
C CYS A 12 -66.95 27.13 -31.03
N VAL A 13 -66.67 25.82 -31.08
CA VAL A 13 -67.70 24.79 -31.32
C VAL A 13 -68.71 24.73 -30.18
N ALA A 14 -68.27 24.83 -28.92
CA ALA A 14 -69.16 24.86 -27.76
C ALA A 14 -70.05 26.12 -27.76
N ALA A 15 -69.48 27.29 -28.07
CA ALA A 15 -70.23 28.55 -28.19
C ALA A 15 -71.26 28.50 -29.33
N PHE A 16 -70.88 27.97 -30.50
CA PHE A 16 -71.79 27.77 -31.62
C PHE A 16 -72.94 26.81 -31.27
N GLY A 17 -72.64 25.69 -30.61
CA GLY A 17 -73.65 24.75 -30.13
C GLY A 17 -74.59 25.36 -29.09
N ALA A 18 -74.08 26.22 -28.20
CA ALA A 18 -74.90 26.91 -27.20
C ALA A 18 -75.86 27.94 -27.84
N VAL A 19 -75.41 28.71 -28.83
CA VAL A 19 -76.26 29.66 -29.57
C VAL A 19 -77.32 28.91 -30.38
N TRP A 20 -76.93 27.87 -31.13
CA TRP A 20 -77.85 27.06 -31.93
C TRP A 20 -78.95 26.39 -31.08
N LEU A 21 -78.63 26.03 -29.84
CA LEU A 21 -79.60 25.45 -28.89
C LEU A 21 -80.52 26.51 -28.25
N ALA A 22 -80.07 27.76 -28.14
CA ALA A 22 -80.89 28.87 -27.66
C ALA A 22 -81.94 29.32 -28.70
N ASP A 23 -81.59 29.30 -29.98
CA ASP A 23 -82.47 29.71 -31.09
C ASP A 23 -83.58 28.70 -31.43
N ARG A 24 -83.65 27.54 -30.75
CA ARG A 24 -84.70 26.53 -30.95
C ARG A 24 -85.54 26.32 -29.68
N PRO A 25 -86.72 26.95 -29.55
CA PRO A 25 -87.60 26.79 -28.40
C PRO A 25 -88.26 25.40 -28.40
N GLY A 26 -87.59 24.43 -27.77
CA GLY A 26 -88.16 23.15 -27.39
C GLY A 26 -88.45 23.09 -25.89
N THR A 27 -89.56 22.45 -25.52
CA THR A 27 -89.89 22.10 -24.13
C THR A 27 -89.54 20.63 -23.86
N VAL A 28 -88.75 20.38 -22.82
CA VAL A 28 -88.50 19.03 -22.29
C VAL A 28 -89.46 18.83 -21.12
N LEU A 29 -90.29 17.80 -21.21
CA LEU A 29 -91.22 17.41 -20.16
C LEU A 29 -90.65 16.18 -19.46
N VAL A 30 -90.17 16.38 -18.23
CA VAL A 30 -89.60 15.30 -17.41
C VAL A 30 -90.67 14.82 -16.44
N THR A 31 -91.14 13.60 -16.64
CA THR A 31 -92.08 12.92 -15.73
C THR A 31 -91.31 12.05 -14.74
N PHE A 32 -91.48 12.30 -13.44
CA PHE A 32 -90.86 11.48 -12.40
C PHE A 32 -91.79 11.31 -11.21
N GLY A 33 -92.23 10.07 -10.94
CA GLY A 33 -93.06 9.75 -9.78
C GLY A 33 -94.38 10.52 -9.67
N GLY A 34 -94.97 10.94 -10.80
CA GLY A 34 -96.21 11.74 -10.83
C GLY A 34 -96.00 13.26 -10.78
N TYR A 35 -94.76 13.74 -10.68
CA TYR A 35 -94.43 15.15 -10.89
C TYR A 35 -94.04 15.40 -12.35
N GLU A 36 -94.61 16.45 -12.93
CA GLU A 36 -94.27 16.95 -14.27
C GLU A 36 -93.47 18.25 -14.15
N LEU A 37 -92.20 18.23 -14.54
CA LEU A 37 -91.43 19.46 -14.75
C LEU A 37 -91.33 19.75 -16.25
N GLN A 38 -91.98 20.83 -16.68
CA GLN A 38 -91.73 21.45 -17.97
C GLN A 38 -90.55 22.41 -17.84
N THR A 39 -89.48 22.16 -18.62
CA THR A 39 -88.31 23.04 -18.69
C THR A 39 -87.93 23.29 -20.15
N SER A 40 -87.22 24.39 -20.44
CA SER A 40 -86.71 24.61 -21.79
C SER A 40 -85.50 23.70 -22.06
N VAL A 41 -85.31 23.31 -23.32
CA VAL A 41 -84.15 22.51 -23.76
C VAL A 41 -82.82 23.13 -23.32
N ALA A 42 -82.70 24.46 -23.32
CA ALA A 42 -81.51 25.17 -22.85
C ALA A 42 -81.24 24.93 -21.35
N VAL A 43 -82.26 25.01 -20.49
CA VAL A 43 -82.12 24.75 -19.04
C VAL A 43 -81.76 23.29 -18.78
N ALA A 44 -82.41 22.35 -19.48
CA ALA A 44 -82.11 20.92 -19.37
C ALA A 44 -80.66 20.60 -19.78
N ALA A 45 -80.16 21.19 -20.87
CA ALA A 45 -78.79 21.00 -21.33
C ALA A 45 -77.75 21.58 -20.35
N VAL A 46 -77.98 22.79 -19.81
CA VAL A 46 -77.11 23.38 -18.79
C VAL A 46 -77.09 22.53 -17.52
N ALA A 47 -78.24 22.02 -17.07
CA ALA A 47 -78.31 21.13 -15.92
C ALA A 47 -77.52 19.82 -16.17
N LEU A 48 -77.64 19.22 -17.36
CA LEU A 48 -76.94 17.98 -17.70
C LEU A 48 -75.41 18.17 -17.78
N VAL A 49 -74.94 19.29 -18.35
CA VAL A 49 -73.52 19.67 -18.33
C VAL A 49 -73.04 19.95 -16.89
N GLY A 50 -73.86 20.62 -16.07
CA GLY A 50 -73.57 20.86 -14.66
C GLY A 50 -73.42 19.57 -13.85
N ILE A 51 -74.32 18.60 -14.04
CA ILE A 51 -74.25 17.27 -13.43
C ILE A 51 -73.00 16.52 -13.92
N GLY A 52 -72.70 16.57 -15.23
CA GLY A 52 -71.49 15.97 -15.79
C GLY A 52 -70.20 16.55 -15.20
N LEU A 53 -70.14 17.87 -15.02
CA LEU A 53 -69.01 18.56 -14.38
C LEU A 53 -68.91 18.20 -12.89
N ALA A 54 -70.04 18.17 -12.17
CA ALA A 54 -70.08 17.77 -10.76
C ALA A 54 -69.60 16.33 -10.56
N LEU A 55 -70.04 15.39 -11.42
CA LEU A 55 -69.56 14.00 -11.42
C LEU A 55 -68.06 13.91 -11.77
N ALA A 56 -67.57 14.69 -12.73
CA ALA A 56 -66.15 14.74 -13.07
C ALA A 56 -65.29 15.29 -11.91
N VAL A 57 -65.75 16.33 -11.21
CA VAL A 57 -65.10 16.89 -10.01
C VAL A 57 -65.14 15.87 -8.86
N LEU A 58 -66.28 15.21 -8.63
CA LEU A 58 -66.42 14.18 -7.60
C LEU A 58 -65.50 12.98 -7.87
N TRP A 59 -65.43 12.52 -9.13
CA TRP A 59 -64.53 11.45 -9.55
C TRP A 59 -63.06 11.86 -9.44
N ALA A 60 -62.71 13.10 -9.79
CA ALA A 60 -61.38 13.65 -9.60
C ALA A 60 -61.00 13.72 -8.10
N ALA A 61 -61.93 14.12 -7.23
CA ALA A 61 -61.73 14.16 -5.78
C ALA A 61 -61.54 12.74 -5.20
N VAL A 62 -62.40 11.78 -5.56
CA VAL A 62 -62.29 10.38 -5.13
C VAL A 62 -60.98 9.75 -5.62
N THR A 63 -60.63 9.92 -6.89
CA THR A 63 -59.37 9.38 -7.44
C THR A 63 -58.14 10.09 -6.88
N ALA A 64 -58.21 11.38 -6.53
CA ALA A 64 -57.15 12.08 -5.83
C ALA A 64 -56.98 11.56 -4.39
N LEU A 65 -58.07 11.34 -3.65
CA LEU A 65 -58.06 10.81 -2.29
C LEU A 65 -57.49 9.38 -2.25
N LEU A 66 -57.89 8.52 -3.20
CA LEU A 66 -57.36 7.16 -3.35
C LEU A 66 -55.89 7.12 -3.81
N ARG A 67 -55.42 8.14 -4.56
CA ARG A 67 -54.02 8.27 -5.03
C ARG A 67 -53.12 9.08 -4.10
N LEU A 68 -53.67 9.74 -3.08
CA LEU A 68 -52.92 10.47 -2.05
C LEU A 68 -51.93 9.57 -1.28
N PRO A 69 -52.33 8.40 -0.74
CA PRO A 69 -51.41 7.56 0.06
C PRO A 69 -50.22 7.02 -0.76
N SER A 70 -50.40 6.71 -2.05
CA SER A 70 -49.28 6.28 -2.89
C SER A 70 -48.30 7.44 -3.15
N ARG A 71 -48.77 8.65 -3.46
CA ARG A 71 -47.90 9.82 -3.66
C ARG A 71 -47.11 10.21 -2.39
N LEU A 72 -47.76 10.17 -1.23
CA LEU A 72 -47.11 10.48 0.05
C LEU A 72 -46.05 9.43 0.44
N THR A 73 -46.30 8.14 0.19
CA THR A 73 -45.32 7.08 0.47
C THR A 73 -44.08 7.15 -0.43
N PHE A 74 -44.21 7.52 -1.71
CA PHE A 74 -43.05 7.78 -2.58
C PHE A 74 -42.22 8.98 -2.08
N ALA A 75 -42.85 10.11 -1.76
CA ALA A 75 -42.15 11.30 -1.26
C ALA A 75 -41.44 11.04 0.09
N SER A 76 -42.07 10.28 0.98
CA SER A 76 -41.48 9.88 2.26
C SER A 76 -40.27 8.95 2.08
N ARG A 77 -40.37 7.93 1.22
CA ARG A 77 -39.24 7.03 0.88
C ARG A 77 -38.06 7.79 0.28
N ALA A 78 -38.32 8.74 -0.64
CA ALA A 78 -37.27 9.57 -1.22
C ALA A 78 -36.55 10.42 -0.15
N ARG A 79 -37.29 11.06 0.77
CA ARG A 79 -36.71 11.82 1.89
C ARG A 79 -35.93 10.93 2.87
N ARG A 80 -36.41 9.71 3.14
CA ARG A 80 -35.71 8.73 3.99
C ARG A 80 -34.37 8.32 3.38
N ARG A 81 -34.34 7.98 2.08
CA ARG A 81 -33.10 7.67 1.34
C ARG A 81 -32.13 8.84 1.28
N ALA A 82 -32.61 10.05 0.98
CA ALA A 82 -31.77 11.24 0.95
C ALA A 82 -31.09 11.52 2.31
N ARG A 83 -31.82 11.37 3.42
CA ARG A 83 -31.23 11.45 4.77
C ARG A 83 -30.26 10.30 5.05
N GLY A 84 -30.56 9.09 4.57
CA GLY A 84 -29.69 7.92 4.64
C GLY A 84 -28.33 8.16 4.00
N TYR A 85 -28.28 8.59 2.73
CA TYR A 85 -27.01 8.89 2.05
C TYR A 85 -26.27 10.08 2.66
N GLN A 86 -26.99 11.08 3.20
CA GLN A 86 -26.35 12.13 4.00
C GLN A 86 -25.73 11.62 5.31
N ALA A 87 -26.35 10.64 5.97
CA ALA A 87 -25.77 9.98 7.13
C ALA A 87 -24.53 9.13 6.73
N VAL A 88 -24.59 8.41 5.61
CA VAL A 88 -23.43 7.67 5.08
C VAL A 88 -22.26 8.62 4.80
N SER A 89 -22.50 9.73 4.09
CA SER A 89 -21.48 10.73 3.77
C SER A 89 -20.86 11.36 5.02
N ARG A 90 -21.67 11.78 6.00
CA ARG A 90 -21.15 12.33 7.28
C ARG A 90 -20.42 11.28 8.12
N GLY A 91 -20.86 10.03 8.07
CA GLY A 91 -20.18 8.91 8.74
C GLY A 91 -18.81 8.64 8.14
N MET A 92 -18.69 8.62 6.81
CA MET A 92 -17.41 8.44 6.12
C MET A 92 -16.42 9.58 6.43
N VAL A 93 -16.90 10.83 6.50
CA VAL A 93 -16.08 11.99 6.93
C VAL A 93 -15.66 11.88 8.40
N ALA A 94 -16.51 11.33 9.28
CA ALA A 94 -16.14 11.11 10.68
C ALA A 94 -15.16 9.94 10.87
N VAL A 95 -15.24 8.90 10.02
CA VAL A 95 -14.24 7.82 9.95
C VAL A 95 -12.89 8.41 9.55
N GLY A 96 -12.82 9.10 8.39
CA GLY A 96 -11.61 9.76 7.86
C GLY A 96 -11.17 11.03 8.61
N ALA A 97 -11.66 11.22 9.84
CA ALA A 97 -11.27 12.29 10.74
C ALA A 97 -10.99 11.76 12.16
N GLY A 98 -10.96 10.44 12.35
CA GLY A 98 -10.71 9.81 13.65
C GLY A 98 -11.76 10.08 14.72
N ASP A 99 -13.03 10.38 14.37
CA ASP A 99 -14.12 10.55 15.35
C ASP A 99 -14.98 9.27 15.44
N PRO A 100 -14.63 8.30 16.32
CA PRO A 100 -15.37 7.05 16.47
C PRO A 100 -16.81 7.25 16.99
N ILE A 101 -17.07 8.36 17.70
CA ILE A 101 -18.38 8.62 18.31
C ILE A 101 -19.35 9.10 17.23
N ALA A 102 -18.95 10.08 16.42
CA ALA A 102 -19.74 10.54 15.29
C ALA A 102 -19.85 9.46 14.20
N ALA A 103 -18.78 8.74 13.89
CA ALA A 103 -18.80 7.63 12.93
C ALA A 103 -19.84 6.58 13.31
N ARG A 104 -19.81 6.08 14.57
CA ARG A 104 -20.77 5.10 15.08
C ARG A 104 -22.21 5.63 15.10
N ARG A 105 -22.41 6.90 15.46
CA ARG A 105 -23.74 7.54 15.44
C ARG A 105 -24.32 7.60 14.03
N TYR A 106 -23.52 8.05 13.06
CA TYR A 106 -23.97 8.17 11.67
C TYR A 106 -24.11 6.81 10.97
N ALA A 107 -23.28 5.82 11.30
CA ALA A 107 -23.46 4.43 10.86
C ALA A 107 -24.82 3.86 11.32
N GLY A 108 -25.17 4.02 12.61
CA GLY A 108 -26.46 3.58 13.14
C GLY A 108 -27.65 4.36 12.56
N GLU A 109 -27.50 5.66 12.26
CA GLU A 109 -28.53 6.43 11.56
C GLU A 109 -28.71 5.96 10.11
N ALA A 110 -27.61 5.68 9.40
CA ALA A 110 -27.64 5.15 8.04
C ALA A 110 -28.30 3.77 7.97
N GLU A 111 -27.90 2.83 8.85
CA GLU A 111 -28.51 1.49 8.98
C GLU A 111 -30.02 1.59 9.29
N ARG A 112 -30.44 2.51 10.17
CA ARG A 112 -31.87 2.75 10.44
C ARG A 112 -32.62 3.33 9.25
N LEU A 113 -31.98 4.15 8.41
CA LEU A 113 -32.66 4.87 7.32
C LEU A 113 -32.70 4.07 6.00
N LEU A 114 -31.59 3.43 5.61
CA LEU A 114 -31.47 2.64 4.39
C LEU A 114 -31.68 1.14 4.62
N GLY A 115 -31.35 0.64 5.82
CA GLY A 115 -31.33 -0.80 6.12
C GLY A 115 -29.94 -1.39 5.93
N ARG A 116 -29.90 -2.67 5.54
CA ARG A 116 -28.70 -3.37 5.08
C ARG A 116 -28.55 -3.08 3.58
N GLU A 117 -27.87 -1.99 3.26
CA GLU A 117 -27.37 -1.73 1.90
C GLU A 117 -25.83 -1.87 1.96
N PRO A 118 -25.14 -2.27 0.88
CA PRO A 118 -23.68 -2.39 0.83
C PRO A 118 -22.89 -1.27 1.52
N LEU A 119 -23.29 -0.02 1.29
CA LEU A 119 -22.64 1.17 1.84
C LEU A 119 -22.89 1.37 3.36
N THR A 120 -24.00 0.88 3.91
CA THR A 120 -24.25 0.98 5.36
C THR A 120 -23.48 -0.09 6.13
N LEU A 121 -23.33 -1.29 5.55
CA LEU A 121 -22.49 -2.34 6.12
C LEU A 121 -21.02 -1.94 6.14
N LEU A 122 -20.49 -1.38 5.05
CA LEU A 122 -19.12 -0.87 5.00
C LEU A 122 -18.87 0.21 6.05
N LEU A 123 -19.72 1.24 6.12
CA LEU A 123 -19.57 2.31 7.11
C LEU A 123 -19.68 1.78 8.55
N LYS A 124 -20.52 0.78 8.78
CA LYS A 124 -20.64 0.11 10.09
C LYS A 124 -19.36 -0.66 10.47
N ALA A 125 -18.74 -1.34 9.52
CA ALA A 125 -17.45 -2.01 9.71
C ALA A 125 -16.33 -0.99 10.01
N GLN A 126 -16.22 0.08 9.20
CA GLN A 126 -15.20 1.12 9.40
C GLN A 126 -15.39 1.87 10.73
N ALA A 127 -16.62 2.23 11.10
CA ALA A 127 -16.91 2.83 12.40
C ALA A 127 -16.57 1.89 13.58
N ALA A 128 -16.68 0.56 13.39
CA ALA A 128 -16.22 -0.42 14.36
C ALA A 128 -14.68 -0.50 14.43
N GLN A 129 -13.97 -0.40 13.29
CA GLN A 129 -12.51 -0.35 13.24
C GLN A 129 -11.93 0.90 13.91
N VAL A 130 -12.41 2.11 13.56
CA VAL A 130 -11.96 3.38 14.17
C VAL A 130 -12.30 3.45 15.67
N SER A 131 -13.36 2.77 16.12
CA SER A 131 -13.68 2.65 17.56
C SER A 131 -12.95 1.49 18.27
N GLY A 132 -12.02 0.79 17.60
CA GLY A 132 -11.26 -0.33 18.15
C GLY A 132 -12.08 -1.60 18.44
N ASN A 133 -13.36 -1.64 18.06
CA ASN A 133 -14.27 -2.74 18.34
C ASN A 133 -14.18 -3.84 17.28
N ARG A 134 -13.10 -4.62 17.33
CA ARG A 134 -12.79 -5.70 16.36
C ARG A 134 -13.94 -6.70 16.19
N ALA A 135 -14.57 -7.15 17.27
CA ALA A 135 -15.69 -8.10 17.19
C ALA A 135 -16.90 -7.55 16.41
N ALA A 136 -17.17 -6.24 16.50
CA ALA A 136 -18.21 -5.60 15.70
C ALA A 136 -17.78 -5.40 14.23
N ALA A 137 -16.48 -5.18 13.96
CA ALA A 137 -15.93 -5.10 12.62
C ALA A 137 -15.97 -6.46 11.91
N GLU A 138 -15.48 -7.54 12.55
CA GLU A 138 -15.55 -8.92 12.06
C GLU A 138 -17.00 -9.34 11.77
N ALA A 139 -17.95 -9.04 12.65
CA ALA A 139 -19.37 -9.32 12.43
C ALA A 139 -19.94 -8.55 11.22
N ALA A 140 -19.55 -7.29 11.04
CA ALA A 140 -19.98 -6.50 9.88
C ALA A 140 -19.38 -7.00 8.56
N PHE A 141 -18.08 -7.34 8.53
CA PHE A 141 -17.44 -7.92 7.36
C PHE A 141 -17.96 -9.33 7.04
N THR A 142 -18.28 -10.14 8.06
CA THR A 142 -18.93 -11.44 7.87
C THR A 142 -20.32 -11.28 7.23
N GLN A 143 -21.10 -10.31 7.69
CA GLN A 143 -22.39 -9.97 7.07
C GLN A 143 -22.23 -9.47 5.62
N MET A 144 -21.15 -8.75 5.30
CA MET A 144 -20.80 -8.37 3.92
C MET A 144 -20.42 -9.56 3.02
N MET A 145 -20.20 -10.77 3.55
CA MET A 145 -20.01 -11.96 2.71
C MET A 145 -21.33 -12.59 2.24
N GLU A 146 -22.46 -12.26 2.88
CA GLU A 146 -23.78 -12.79 2.52
C GLU A 146 -24.22 -12.30 1.11
N GLU A 147 -23.88 -11.06 0.75
CA GLU A 147 -24.25 -10.42 -0.52
C GLU A 147 -23.10 -10.46 -1.55
N ASP A 148 -23.39 -10.87 -2.79
CA ASP A 148 -22.37 -11.01 -3.85
C ASP A 148 -21.62 -9.69 -4.15
N GLU A 149 -22.32 -8.54 -4.08
CA GLU A 149 -21.72 -7.21 -4.34
C GLU A 149 -20.68 -6.80 -3.29
N THR A 150 -20.82 -7.23 -2.03
CA THR A 150 -19.91 -6.85 -0.94
C THR A 150 -18.92 -7.94 -0.55
N ARG A 151 -19.09 -9.18 -1.03
CA ARG A 151 -18.30 -10.34 -0.59
C ARG A 151 -16.79 -10.15 -0.67
N VAL A 152 -16.28 -9.59 -1.76
CA VAL A 152 -14.84 -9.34 -1.95
C VAL A 152 -14.30 -8.32 -0.93
N LEU A 153 -15.11 -7.33 -0.55
CA LEU A 153 -14.76 -6.31 0.43
C LEU A 153 -14.85 -6.84 1.87
N GLY A 154 -15.85 -7.69 2.16
CA GLY A 154 -15.95 -8.43 3.42
C GLY A 154 -14.73 -9.35 3.63
N LEU A 155 -14.35 -10.12 2.60
CA LEU A 155 -13.13 -10.95 2.60
C LEU A 155 -11.87 -10.12 2.83
N ARG A 156 -11.77 -8.91 2.26
CA ARG A 156 -10.62 -8.00 2.50
C ARG A 156 -10.55 -7.55 3.95
N GLY A 157 -11.68 -7.16 4.55
CA GLY A 157 -11.73 -6.78 5.96
C GLY A 157 -11.35 -7.92 6.90
N LEU A 158 -11.87 -9.12 6.65
CA LEU A 158 -11.53 -10.32 7.44
C LEU A 158 -10.07 -10.75 7.28
N PHE A 159 -9.50 -10.65 6.07
CA PHE A 159 -8.07 -10.86 5.81
C PHE A 159 -7.19 -9.94 6.67
N VAL A 160 -7.56 -8.67 6.76
CA VAL A 160 -6.86 -7.66 7.55
C VAL A 160 -6.95 -7.94 9.04
N GLU A 161 -8.14 -8.18 9.59
CA GLU A 161 -8.29 -8.51 11.02
C GLU A 161 -7.58 -9.83 11.37
N ALA A 162 -7.57 -10.83 10.47
CA ALA A 162 -6.79 -12.05 10.63
C ALA A 162 -5.27 -11.80 10.66
N ARG A 163 -4.72 -10.99 9.73
CA ARG A 163 -3.30 -10.57 9.80
C ARG A 163 -2.99 -9.82 11.11
N ARG A 164 -3.85 -8.89 11.53
CA ARG A 164 -3.74 -8.14 12.81
C ARG A 164 -3.84 -9.03 14.06
N ARG A 165 -4.39 -10.25 13.94
CA ARG A 165 -4.42 -11.27 14.99
C ARG A 165 -3.22 -12.23 14.95
N GLY A 166 -2.43 -12.22 13.87
CA GLY A 166 -1.40 -13.23 13.60
C GLY A 166 -1.97 -14.56 13.09
N ASP A 167 -3.23 -14.58 12.67
CA ASP A 167 -3.96 -15.76 12.18
C ASP A 167 -3.69 -15.95 10.68
N ILE A 168 -2.46 -16.36 10.37
CA ILE A 168 -1.99 -16.57 9.00
C ILE A 168 -2.83 -17.60 8.22
N PRO A 169 -3.28 -18.74 8.80
CA PRO A 169 -4.15 -19.68 8.09
C PRO A 169 -5.47 -19.04 7.65
N ALA A 170 -6.20 -18.38 8.55
CA ALA A 170 -7.47 -17.74 8.22
C ALA A 170 -7.30 -16.62 7.17
N ALA A 171 -6.25 -15.79 7.32
CA ALA A 171 -5.93 -14.76 6.33
C ALA A 171 -5.75 -15.36 4.92
N ARG A 172 -5.04 -16.50 4.82
CA ARG A 172 -4.81 -17.17 3.54
C ARG A 172 -6.08 -17.77 2.93
N GLU A 173 -6.98 -18.29 3.75
CA GLU A 173 -8.30 -18.76 3.28
C GLU A 173 -9.13 -17.60 2.71
N TYR A 174 -9.21 -16.46 3.40
CA TYR A 174 -9.92 -15.28 2.91
C TYR A 174 -9.31 -14.72 1.61
N ALA A 175 -7.98 -14.70 1.48
CA ALA A 175 -7.30 -14.29 0.25
C ALA A 175 -7.54 -15.29 -0.90
N ALA A 176 -7.52 -16.59 -0.64
CA ALA A 176 -7.75 -17.62 -1.66
C ALA A 176 -9.19 -17.56 -2.20
N GLU A 177 -10.16 -17.37 -1.31
CA GLU A 177 -11.56 -17.17 -1.66
C GLU A 177 -11.78 -15.88 -2.46
N ALA A 178 -11.11 -14.78 -2.09
CA ALA A 178 -11.16 -13.53 -2.83
C ALA A 178 -10.57 -13.67 -4.25
N VAL A 179 -9.44 -14.36 -4.44
CA VAL A 179 -8.89 -14.67 -5.77
C VAL A 179 -9.82 -15.55 -6.60
N ARG A 180 -10.59 -16.46 -5.96
CA ARG A 180 -11.56 -17.33 -6.64
C ARG A 180 -12.75 -16.57 -7.18
N ILE A 181 -13.23 -15.56 -6.46
CA ILE A 181 -14.41 -14.75 -6.81
C ILE A 181 -14.02 -13.57 -7.73
N ALA A 182 -12.95 -12.86 -7.40
CA ALA A 182 -12.48 -11.69 -8.12
C ALA A 182 -10.97 -11.78 -8.38
N PRO A 183 -10.53 -12.52 -9.43
CA PRO A 183 -9.11 -12.66 -9.77
C PRO A 183 -8.38 -11.34 -10.02
N ALA A 184 -9.11 -10.27 -10.39
CA ALA A 184 -8.57 -8.94 -10.60
C ALA A 184 -8.26 -8.17 -9.29
N ALA A 185 -8.62 -8.70 -8.12
CA ALA A 185 -8.26 -8.12 -6.83
C ALA A 185 -6.75 -8.27 -6.60
N THR A 186 -6.02 -7.15 -6.73
CA THR A 186 -4.57 -7.09 -6.54
C THR A 186 -4.17 -7.58 -5.15
N TRP A 187 -4.73 -6.98 -4.09
CA TRP A 187 -4.45 -7.34 -2.70
C TRP A 187 -4.55 -8.85 -2.41
N ALA A 188 -5.51 -9.54 -3.02
CA ALA A 188 -5.73 -10.96 -2.82
C ALA A 188 -4.69 -11.80 -3.59
N SER A 189 -4.35 -11.37 -4.81
CA SER A 189 -3.29 -11.98 -5.62
C SER A 189 -1.88 -11.73 -5.04
N ASP A 190 -1.68 -10.59 -4.39
CA ASP A 190 -0.47 -10.28 -3.62
C ASP A 190 -0.37 -11.17 -2.38
N ALA A 191 -1.41 -11.21 -1.54
CA ALA A 191 -1.47 -12.05 -0.34
C ALA A 191 -1.25 -13.55 -0.63
N ILE A 192 -1.78 -14.06 -1.75
CA ILE A 192 -1.52 -15.45 -2.16
C ILE A 192 -0.09 -15.66 -2.66
N LEU A 193 0.53 -14.68 -3.34
CA LEU A 193 1.94 -14.76 -3.71
C LEU A 193 2.84 -14.72 -2.48
N GLU A 194 2.61 -13.79 -1.55
CA GLU A 194 3.31 -13.69 -0.25
C GLU A 194 3.26 -15.03 0.49
N ALA A 195 2.05 -15.60 0.62
CA ALA A 195 1.84 -16.87 1.31
C ALA A 195 2.58 -18.05 0.66
N ARG A 196 2.55 -18.17 -0.68
CA ARG A 196 3.26 -19.23 -1.41
C ARG A 196 4.78 -19.09 -1.26
N CYS A 197 5.31 -17.87 -1.28
CA CYS A 197 6.73 -17.63 -1.05
C CYS A 197 7.14 -17.95 0.40
N ALA A 198 6.31 -17.61 1.39
CA ALA A 198 6.56 -17.94 2.79
C ALA A 198 6.58 -19.46 3.05
N GLU A 199 5.75 -20.23 2.33
CA GLU A 199 5.78 -21.70 2.34
C GLU A 199 6.91 -22.33 1.53
N ARG A 200 7.69 -21.54 0.78
CA ARG A 200 8.65 -22.02 -0.23
C ARG A 200 8.02 -22.86 -1.34
N ASP A 201 6.73 -22.68 -1.62
CA ASP A 201 6.06 -23.22 -2.80
C ASP A 201 6.38 -22.35 -4.03
N TRP A 202 7.63 -22.44 -4.49
CA TRP A 202 8.13 -21.68 -5.63
C TRP A 202 7.35 -21.96 -6.91
N ARG A 203 6.80 -23.17 -7.07
CA ARG A 203 5.99 -23.53 -8.24
C ARG A 203 4.63 -22.81 -8.19
N GLY A 204 3.91 -22.88 -7.07
CA GLY A 204 2.67 -22.14 -6.89
C GLY A 204 2.86 -20.62 -6.98
N ALA A 205 3.98 -20.10 -6.48
CA ALA A 205 4.35 -18.70 -6.63
C ALA A 205 4.60 -18.30 -8.10
N LEU A 206 5.27 -19.14 -8.90
CA LEU A 206 5.46 -18.92 -10.34
C LEU A 206 4.12 -18.88 -11.09
N GLU A 207 3.23 -19.83 -10.82
CA GLU A 207 1.88 -19.87 -11.40
C GLU A 207 1.04 -18.64 -11.01
N ALA A 208 1.22 -18.11 -9.78
CA ALA A 208 0.59 -16.87 -9.33
C ALA A 208 1.13 -15.63 -10.07
N VAL A 209 2.45 -15.52 -10.29
CA VAL A 209 3.05 -14.42 -11.08
C VAL A 209 2.58 -14.46 -12.54
N GLU A 210 2.53 -15.64 -13.16
CA GLU A 210 2.05 -15.79 -14.54
C GLU A 210 0.55 -15.44 -14.67
N ARG A 211 -0.28 -15.82 -13.69
CA ARG A 211 -1.69 -15.41 -13.62
C ARG A 211 -1.84 -13.89 -13.52
N ARG A 212 -1.10 -13.24 -12.62
CA ARG A 212 -1.11 -11.77 -12.46
C ARG A 212 -0.70 -11.04 -13.74
N ALA A 213 0.30 -11.56 -14.46
CA ALA A 213 0.72 -11.02 -15.74
C ALA A 213 -0.36 -11.18 -16.83
N SER A 214 -1.04 -12.34 -16.89
CA SER A 214 -2.14 -12.58 -17.85
C SER A 214 -3.37 -11.71 -17.60
N LEU A 215 -3.62 -11.34 -16.34
CA LEU A 215 -4.69 -10.42 -15.93
C LEU A 215 -4.30 -8.93 -16.06
N GLY A 216 -3.05 -8.62 -16.47
CA GLY A 216 -2.56 -7.25 -16.60
C GLY A 216 -2.32 -6.52 -15.27
N LEU A 217 -2.29 -7.24 -14.13
CA LEU A 217 -2.08 -6.66 -12.79
C LEU A 217 -0.61 -6.27 -12.53
N VAL A 218 0.31 -6.74 -13.38
CA VAL A 218 1.75 -6.49 -13.31
C VAL A 218 2.27 -6.37 -14.74
N ASP A 219 3.16 -5.42 -15.00
CA ASP A 219 3.75 -5.27 -16.33
C ASP A 219 4.68 -6.45 -16.70
N LYS A 220 4.98 -6.57 -17.99
CA LYS A 220 5.75 -7.70 -18.53
C LYS A 220 7.21 -7.73 -18.05
N ALA A 221 7.82 -6.60 -17.72
CA ALA A 221 9.19 -6.53 -17.22
C ALA A 221 9.24 -6.93 -15.74
N THR A 222 8.34 -6.40 -14.92
CA THR A 222 8.23 -6.75 -13.49
C THR A 222 7.83 -8.22 -13.31
N ALA A 223 6.88 -8.74 -14.08
CA ALA A 223 6.53 -10.17 -14.04
C ALA A 223 7.72 -11.07 -14.44
N ARG A 224 8.54 -10.65 -15.41
CA ARG A 224 9.77 -11.36 -15.81
C ARG A 224 10.84 -11.33 -14.71
N ARG A 225 10.98 -10.19 -14.03
CA ARG A 225 11.88 -9.99 -12.88
C ARG A 225 11.46 -10.87 -11.70
N HIS A 226 10.19 -10.82 -11.29
CA HIS A 226 9.62 -11.68 -10.24
C HIS A 226 9.82 -13.17 -10.56
N ARG A 227 9.59 -13.60 -11.81
CA ARG A 227 9.88 -14.96 -12.24
C ARG A 227 11.36 -15.34 -12.07
N ALA A 228 12.29 -14.44 -12.40
CA ALA A 228 13.72 -14.68 -12.19
C ALA A 228 14.08 -14.83 -10.70
N VAL A 229 13.48 -14.00 -9.84
CA VAL A 229 13.68 -14.03 -8.38
C VAL A 229 13.15 -15.33 -7.77
N LEU A 230 11.97 -15.80 -8.19
CA LEU A 230 11.42 -17.09 -7.75
C LEU A 230 12.27 -18.28 -8.21
N LEU A 231 12.84 -18.24 -9.42
CA LEU A 231 13.78 -19.27 -9.89
C LEU A 231 15.12 -19.22 -9.14
N ALA A 232 15.57 -18.04 -8.72
CA ALA A 232 16.75 -17.91 -7.85
C ALA A 232 16.47 -18.43 -6.42
N ALA A 233 15.25 -18.24 -5.91
CA ALA A 233 14.79 -18.80 -4.63
C ALA A 233 14.78 -20.34 -4.64
N ASP A 234 14.12 -20.93 -5.65
CA ASP A 234 14.11 -22.39 -5.88
C ASP A 234 15.54 -22.94 -6.05
N ALA A 235 16.42 -22.20 -6.72
CA ALA A 235 17.82 -22.59 -6.84
C ALA A 235 18.57 -22.60 -5.51
N LEU A 236 18.36 -21.60 -4.64
CA LEU A 236 18.98 -21.53 -3.32
C LEU A 236 18.52 -22.68 -2.41
N ASP A 237 17.22 -22.95 -2.34
CA ASP A 237 16.67 -24.07 -1.54
C ASP A 237 17.16 -25.44 -2.04
N ARG A 238 17.29 -25.62 -3.35
CA ARG A 238 17.80 -26.88 -3.93
C ARG A 238 19.31 -27.06 -3.76
N ALA A 239 20.09 -26.00 -3.53
CA ALA A 239 21.54 -26.02 -3.66
C ALA A 239 22.25 -27.09 -2.80
N GLU A 240 21.66 -27.45 -1.65
CA GLU A 240 22.23 -28.45 -0.74
C GLU A 240 21.84 -29.90 -1.09
N HIS A 241 20.72 -30.13 -1.76
CA HIS A 241 20.12 -31.46 -1.95
C HIS A 241 19.99 -31.89 -3.42
N ASP A 242 19.81 -30.93 -4.34
CA ASP A 242 19.64 -31.12 -5.78
C ASP A 242 20.47 -30.06 -6.55
N ARG A 243 21.79 -30.26 -6.59
CA ARG A 243 22.73 -29.33 -7.25
C ARG A 243 22.49 -29.19 -8.75
N GLU A 244 21.97 -30.23 -9.41
CA GLU A 244 21.65 -30.17 -10.85
C GLU A 244 20.41 -29.33 -11.11
N GLY A 245 19.32 -29.54 -10.36
CA GLY A 245 18.12 -28.72 -10.43
C GLY A 245 18.41 -27.27 -10.05
N ALA A 246 19.14 -27.05 -8.95
CA ALA A 246 19.58 -25.72 -8.52
C ALA A 246 20.32 -24.95 -9.64
N LEU A 247 21.26 -25.63 -10.33
CA LEU A 247 22.00 -25.02 -11.43
C LEU A 247 21.09 -24.67 -12.62
N ARG A 248 20.11 -25.51 -12.95
CA ARG A 248 19.14 -25.22 -14.02
C ARG A 248 18.26 -24.02 -13.65
N SER A 249 17.68 -23.99 -12.45
CA SER A 249 16.85 -22.88 -11.97
C SER A 249 17.65 -21.56 -11.91
N ALA A 250 18.90 -21.59 -11.45
CA ALA A 250 19.77 -20.40 -11.45
C ALA A 250 20.12 -19.92 -12.88
N GLN A 251 20.36 -20.84 -13.82
CA GLN A 251 20.61 -20.48 -15.23
C GLN A 251 19.37 -19.88 -15.90
N ASP A 252 18.17 -20.43 -15.66
CA ASP A 252 16.94 -19.87 -16.20
C ASP A 252 16.56 -18.53 -15.53
N ALA A 253 16.86 -18.33 -14.24
CA ALA A 253 16.80 -17.02 -13.60
C ALA A 253 17.66 -15.99 -14.34
N LEU A 254 18.92 -16.32 -14.64
CA LEU A 254 19.85 -15.44 -15.36
C LEU A 254 19.44 -15.16 -16.81
N ARG A 255 18.74 -16.08 -17.48
CA ARG A 255 18.16 -15.85 -18.82
C ARG A 255 17.00 -14.86 -18.79
N LEU A 256 16.35 -14.68 -17.65
CA LEU A 256 15.26 -13.73 -17.46
C LEU A 256 15.74 -12.39 -16.89
N ALA A 257 16.67 -12.41 -15.94
CA ALA A 257 17.31 -11.24 -15.34
C ALA A 257 18.83 -11.45 -15.22
N PRO A 258 19.62 -11.08 -16.25
CA PRO A 258 21.10 -11.24 -16.24
C PRO A 258 21.81 -10.43 -15.14
N THR A 259 21.14 -9.42 -14.57
CA THR A 259 21.63 -8.56 -13.49
C THR A 259 21.27 -9.08 -12.09
N LEU A 260 20.65 -10.27 -11.97
CA LEU A 260 20.31 -10.85 -10.67
C LEU A 260 21.56 -11.50 -10.04
N ILE A 261 22.32 -10.69 -9.29
CA ILE A 261 23.60 -11.07 -8.67
C ILE A 261 23.55 -12.37 -7.86
N PRO A 262 22.54 -12.64 -6.99
CA PRO A 262 22.47 -13.88 -6.21
C PRO A 262 22.42 -15.13 -7.09
N ALA A 263 21.68 -15.08 -8.21
CA ALA A 263 21.62 -16.17 -9.18
C ALA A 263 22.96 -16.37 -9.91
N ALA A 264 23.69 -15.29 -10.21
CA ALA A 264 25.00 -15.34 -10.84
C ALA A 264 26.07 -15.93 -9.91
N ALA A 265 26.07 -15.52 -8.64
CA ALA A 265 26.96 -16.07 -7.62
C ALA A 265 26.69 -17.57 -7.40
N LEU A 266 25.42 -17.95 -7.21
CA LEU A 266 25.04 -19.36 -7.03
C LEU A 266 25.37 -20.22 -8.25
N ALA A 267 25.02 -19.78 -9.47
CA ALA A 267 25.35 -20.51 -10.69
C ALA A 267 26.88 -20.64 -10.90
N GLY A 268 27.64 -19.58 -10.59
CA GLY A 268 29.10 -19.60 -10.61
C GLY A 268 29.69 -20.63 -9.65
N LYS A 269 29.18 -20.67 -8.40
CA LYS A 269 29.58 -21.65 -7.38
C LYS A 269 29.25 -23.09 -7.81
N LEU A 270 28.03 -23.35 -8.24
CA LEU A 270 27.60 -24.69 -8.67
C LEU A 270 28.36 -25.19 -9.92
N LEU A 271 28.72 -24.30 -10.84
CA LEU A 271 29.59 -24.64 -11.99
C LEU A 271 31.04 -24.87 -11.56
N SER A 272 31.55 -24.11 -10.60
CA SER A 272 32.87 -24.32 -9.98
C SER A 272 32.96 -25.69 -9.32
N ASP A 273 31.97 -26.04 -8.48
CA ASP A 273 31.89 -27.33 -7.77
C ASP A 273 31.75 -28.52 -8.75
N ARG A 274 31.16 -28.31 -9.92
CA ARG A 274 31.08 -29.29 -11.03
C ARG A 274 32.41 -29.43 -11.81
N GLY A 275 33.36 -28.52 -11.62
CA GLY A 275 34.61 -28.44 -12.41
C GLY A 275 34.49 -27.69 -13.73
N ASP A 276 33.35 -27.07 -14.03
CA ASP A 276 33.03 -26.34 -15.25
C ASP A 276 33.63 -24.90 -15.25
N LEU A 277 34.91 -24.79 -14.88
CA LEU A 277 35.58 -23.52 -14.49
C LEU A 277 35.43 -22.40 -15.53
N ARG A 278 35.54 -22.73 -16.82
CA ARG A 278 35.39 -21.76 -17.93
C ARG A 278 33.98 -21.16 -17.99
N ARG A 279 32.95 -21.96 -17.67
CA ARG A 279 31.54 -21.52 -17.67
C ARG A 279 31.25 -20.72 -16.41
N ALA A 280 31.77 -21.18 -15.26
CA ALA A 280 31.69 -20.48 -13.98
C ALA A 280 32.27 -19.06 -14.08
N ALA A 281 33.51 -18.93 -14.58
CA ALA A 281 34.17 -17.63 -14.85
C ALA A 281 33.31 -16.75 -15.76
N LYS A 282 32.83 -17.28 -16.89
CA LYS A 282 32.03 -16.51 -17.86
C LYS A 282 30.74 -15.95 -17.26
N VAL A 283 30.04 -16.73 -16.41
CA VAL A 283 28.82 -16.27 -15.74
C VAL A 283 29.13 -15.14 -14.76
N VAL A 284 30.13 -15.34 -13.90
CA VAL A 284 30.49 -14.36 -12.86
C VAL A 284 31.02 -13.07 -13.48
N GLU A 285 31.90 -13.14 -14.48
CA GLU A 285 32.39 -11.95 -15.17
C GLU A 285 31.30 -11.20 -15.96
N ALA A 286 30.26 -11.89 -16.45
CA ALA A 286 29.16 -11.24 -17.14
C ALA A 286 28.33 -10.37 -16.18
N ALA A 287 28.02 -10.90 -14.98
CA ALA A 287 27.36 -10.15 -13.92
C ALA A 287 28.27 -9.04 -13.34
N TRP A 288 29.56 -9.32 -13.15
CA TRP A 288 30.53 -8.35 -12.63
C TRP A 288 30.66 -7.09 -13.49
N ARG A 289 30.53 -7.22 -14.82
CA ARG A 289 30.56 -6.08 -15.75
C ARG A 289 29.32 -5.18 -15.66
N SER A 290 28.20 -5.66 -15.12
CA SER A 290 26.99 -4.86 -14.90
C SER A 290 26.91 -4.26 -13.50
N GLN A 291 27.25 -5.04 -12.47
CA GLN A 291 27.32 -4.59 -11.08
C GLN A 291 28.40 -5.39 -10.32
N PRO A 292 29.60 -4.81 -10.07
CA PRO A 292 30.59 -5.40 -9.17
C PRO A 292 30.02 -5.59 -7.76
N HIS A 293 30.19 -6.77 -7.18
CA HIS A 293 29.54 -7.16 -5.92
C HIS A 293 30.37 -8.18 -5.12
N PRO A 294 30.46 -8.10 -3.78
CA PRO A 294 31.30 -8.98 -2.97
C PRO A 294 31.07 -10.48 -3.22
N ASP A 295 29.82 -10.96 -3.28
CA ASP A 295 29.49 -12.37 -3.56
C ASP A 295 30.09 -12.88 -4.88
N LEU A 296 30.14 -12.05 -5.92
CA LEU A 296 30.76 -12.41 -7.20
C LEU A 296 32.28 -12.47 -7.10
N ALA A 297 32.88 -11.57 -6.32
CA ALA A 297 34.31 -11.63 -6.03
C ALA A 297 34.66 -12.91 -5.27
N GLU A 298 33.90 -13.27 -4.22
CA GLU A 298 34.13 -14.49 -3.45
C GLU A 298 34.10 -15.75 -4.34
N VAL A 299 33.09 -15.86 -5.22
CA VAL A 299 32.96 -16.99 -6.14
C VAL A 299 34.07 -17.00 -7.21
N TYR A 300 34.48 -15.85 -7.74
CA TYR A 300 35.54 -15.80 -8.76
C TYR A 300 36.93 -16.06 -8.19
N LEU A 301 37.22 -15.60 -6.97
CA LEU A 301 38.49 -15.83 -6.29
C LEU A 301 38.64 -17.30 -5.87
N ASN A 302 37.55 -17.94 -5.44
CA ASN A 302 37.53 -19.35 -5.03
C ASN A 302 37.13 -20.34 -6.15
N LEU A 303 37.10 -19.88 -7.41
CA LEU A 303 36.64 -20.63 -8.59
C LEU A 303 37.42 -21.93 -8.85
N ARG A 304 38.60 -22.11 -8.26
CA ARG A 304 39.35 -23.37 -8.31
C ARG A 304 39.80 -23.73 -6.89
N PRO A 305 39.24 -24.81 -6.29
CA PRO A 305 39.76 -25.36 -5.06
C PRO A 305 41.25 -25.70 -5.20
N GLY A 306 42.07 -25.26 -4.23
CA GLY A 306 43.51 -25.48 -4.20
C GLY A 306 44.39 -24.40 -4.86
N ASP A 307 43.81 -23.30 -5.37
CA ASP A 307 44.59 -22.15 -5.85
C ASP A 307 45.41 -21.49 -4.73
N SER A 308 46.64 -21.06 -5.04
CA SER A 308 47.48 -20.31 -4.11
C SER A 308 46.93 -18.91 -3.86
N ALA A 309 47.33 -18.26 -2.76
CA ALA A 309 46.93 -16.88 -2.49
C ALA A 309 47.38 -15.90 -3.60
N LEU A 310 48.54 -16.14 -4.23
CA LEU A 310 49.02 -15.38 -5.38
C LEU A 310 48.16 -15.60 -6.65
N ASP A 311 47.60 -16.80 -6.83
CA ASP A 311 46.67 -17.06 -7.94
C ASP A 311 45.30 -16.42 -7.70
N ARG A 312 44.81 -16.41 -6.46
CA ARG A 312 43.64 -15.60 -6.07
C ARG A 312 43.87 -14.11 -6.32
N LEU A 313 45.05 -13.58 -5.97
CA LEU A 313 45.42 -12.19 -6.27
C LEU A 313 45.40 -11.90 -7.79
N ARG A 314 45.95 -12.77 -8.63
CA ARG A 314 45.90 -12.62 -10.11
C ARG A 314 44.46 -12.59 -10.64
N ARG A 315 43.54 -13.37 -10.04
CA ARG A 315 42.10 -13.32 -10.35
C ARG A 315 41.48 -11.99 -9.90
N ALA A 316 41.82 -11.50 -8.71
CA ALA A 316 41.37 -10.20 -8.21
C ALA A 316 41.81 -9.04 -9.13
N GLU A 317 43.09 -9.04 -9.56
CA GLU A 317 43.63 -8.07 -10.51
C GLU A 317 42.90 -8.13 -11.87
N THR A 318 42.38 -9.30 -12.26
CA THR A 318 41.55 -9.47 -13.46
C THR A 318 40.17 -8.85 -13.27
N LEU A 319 39.51 -9.07 -12.12
CA LEU A 319 38.23 -8.42 -11.79
C LEU A 319 38.35 -6.88 -11.74
N LEU A 320 39.43 -6.35 -11.18
CA LEU A 320 39.69 -4.90 -11.12
C LEU A 320 39.80 -4.28 -12.52
N LYS A 321 40.45 -4.97 -13.46
CA LYS A 321 40.52 -4.56 -14.88
C LYS A 321 39.15 -4.60 -15.54
N LEU A 322 38.34 -5.62 -15.25
CA LEU A 322 36.98 -5.76 -15.81
C LEU A 322 35.99 -4.72 -15.30
N SER A 323 36.14 -4.23 -14.06
CA SER A 323 35.30 -3.17 -13.49
C SER A 323 35.84 -1.75 -13.71
N GLN A 324 36.87 -1.57 -14.55
CA GLN A 324 37.50 -0.28 -14.84
C GLN A 324 37.97 0.49 -13.58
N GLY A 325 38.31 -0.22 -12.50
CA GLY A 325 38.63 0.43 -11.24
C GLY A 325 37.40 0.83 -10.40
N ALA A 326 36.35 0.01 -10.35
CA ALA A 326 35.30 0.15 -9.33
C ALA A 326 35.81 -0.17 -7.91
N ALA A 327 35.14 0.36 -6.88
CA ALA A 327 35.54 0.19 -5.48
C ALA A 327 35.60 -1.29 -5.05
N GLU A 328 34.59 -2.10 -5.35
CA GLU A 328 34.60 -3.55 -5.05
C GLU A 328 35.77 -4.29 -5.71
N GLY A 329 36.21 -3.85 -6.90
CA GLY A 329 37.40 -4.42 -7.55
C GLY A 329 38.69 -4.14 -6.78
N ARG A 330 38.82 -2.92 -6.23
CA ARG A 330 39.96 -2.54 -5.38
C ARG A 330 39.94 -3.30 -4.06
N LEU A 331 38.77 -3.43 -3.44
CA LEU A 331 38.58 -4.21 -2.20
C LEU A 331 38.89 -5.70 -2.39
N ALA A 332 38.48 -6.30 -3.50
CA ALA A 332 38.83 -7.68 -3.85
C ALA A 332 40.35 -7.87 -4.01
N VAL A 333 41.04 -6.93 -4.68
CA VAL A 333 42.51 -6.95 -4.81
C VAL A 333 43.19 -6.77 -3.46
N ALA A 334 42.73 -5.82 -2.64
CA ALA A 334 43.30 -5.57 -1.32
C ALA A 334 43.21 -6.82 -0.42
N ARG A 335 42.03 -7.45 -0.34
CA ARG A 335 41.82 -8.68 0.44
C ARG A 335 42.72 -9.82 -0.06
N ALA A 336 42.76 -10.07 -1.38
CA ALA A 336 43.58 -11.13 -1.95
C ALA A 336 45.10 -10.86 -1.80
N ALA A 337 45.52 -9.60 -1.83
CA ALA A 337 46.90 -9.20 -1.61
C ALA A 337 47.32 -9.39 -0.14
N LEU A 338 46.43 -9.12 0.83
CA LEU A 338 46.65 -9.42 2.24
C LEU A 338 46.81 -10.93 2.49
N GLU A 339 45.93 -11.76 1.91
CA GLU A 339 46.06 -13.22 1.96
C GLU A 339 47.39 -13.72 1.35
N ALA A 340 47.88 -13.03 0.31
CA ALA A 340 49.16 -13.33 -0.34
C ALA A 340 50.38 -12.71 0.35
N ARG A 341 50.20 -11.90 1.41
CA ARG A 341 51.24 -11.09 2.08
C ARG A 341 51.94 -10.06 1.17
N GLU A 342 51.27 -9.66 0.09
CA GLU A 342 51.72 -8.62 -0.84
C GLU A 342 51.30 -7.22 -0.33
N PHE A 343 51.78 -6.83 0.86
CA PHE A 343 51.31 -5.63 1.59
C PHE A 343 51.41 -4.34 0.78
N ALA A 344 52.48 -4.17 -0.01
CA ALA A 344 52.64 -3.01 -0.89
C ALA A 344 51.50 -2.91 -1.92
N ARG A 345 51.10 -4.05 -2.54
CA ARG A 345 49.98 -4.07 -3.50
C ARG A 345 48.65 -3.81 -2.81
N ALA A 346 48.45 -4.36 -1.62
CA ALA A 346 47.24 -4.11 -0.83
C ALA A 346 47.08 -2.61 -0.53
N ARG A 347 48.18 -1.93 -0.15
CA ARG A 347 48.22 -0.49 0.12
C ARG A 347 47.91 0.33 -1.13
N THR A 348 48.56 0.05 -2.27
CA THR A 348 48.26 0.71 -3.56
C THR A 348 46.82 0.47 -4.04
N ALA A 349 46.24 -0.70 -3.77
CA ALA A 349 44.85 -0.99 -4.11
C ALA A 349 43.85 -0.20 -3.26
N LEU A 350 44.14 0.02 -1.97
CA LEU A 350 43.27 0.78 -1.06
C LEU A 350 43.42 2.30 -1.20
N GLU A 351 44.60 2.80 -1.55
CA GLU A 351 44.93 4.24 -1.62
C GLU A 351 43.86 5.11 -2.31
N PRO A 352 43.29 4.77 -3.48
CA PRO A 352 42.23 5.58 -4.10
C PRO A 352 40.92 5.64 -3.29
N LEU A 353 40.66 4.66 -2.42
CA LEU A 353 39.48 4.61 -1.56
C LEU A 353 39.65 5.38 -0.24
N LEU A 354 40.86 5.90 0.02
CA LEU A 354 41.18 6.72 1.21
C LEU A 354 41.04 8.22 0.95
N ALA A 355 40.94 8.64 -0.31
CA ALA A 355 40.78 10.04 -0.71
C ALA A 355 39.34 10.55 -0.53
N GLU A 356 38.36 9.68 -0.72
CA GLU A 356 36.97 9.90 -0.32
C GLU A 356 36.76 9.51 1.16
N ARG A 357 35.57 9.71 1.73
CA ARG A 357 35.25 9.27 3.10
C ARG A 357 35.27 7.73 3.14
N PRO A 358 36.30 7.08 3.72
CA PRO A 358 36.49 5.63 3.56
C PRO A 358 35.42 4.86 4.31
N THR A 359 34.86 3.82 3.70
CA THR A 359 33.85 2.96 4.37
C THR A 359 34.44 2.17 5.53
N MET A 360 33.56 1.60 6.36
CA MET A 360 33.94 0.75 7.48
C MET A 360 34.88 -0.40 7.02
N ARG A 361 34.55 -1.10 5.94
CA ARG A 361 35.36 -2.19 5.36
C ARG A 361 36.71 -1.71 4.82
N VAL A 362 36.80 -0.52 4.24
CA VAL A 362 38.09 0.09 3.85
C VAL A 362 38.97 0.33 5.08
N CYS A 363 38.41 0.90 6.15
CA CYS A 363 39.13 1.16 7.40
C CYS A 363 39.58 -0.14 8.09
N LEU A 364 38.75 -1.18 8.08
CA LEU A 364 39.10 -2.50 8.62
C LEU A 364 40.24 -3.15 7.82
N LEU A 365 40.17 -3.15 6.48
CA LEU A 365 41.25 -3.69 5.64
C LEU A 365 42.58 -2.93 5.82
N MET A 366 42.54 -1.61 6.04
CA MET A 366 43.74 -0.83 6.39
C MET A 366 44.29 -1.21 7.77
N SER A 367 43.43 -1.51 8.74
CA SER A 367 43.85 -2.01 10.06
C SER A 367 44.51 -3.39 9.96
N ASP A 368 43.90 -4.30 9.21
CA ASP A 368 44.43 -5.66 8.98
C ASP A 368 45.78 -5.61 8.25
N LEU A 369 45.94 -4.68 7.29
CA LEU A 369 47.20 -4.44 6.59
C LEU A 369 48.31 -4.00 7.54
N GLU A 370 48.10 -2.94 8.33
CA GLU A 370 49.11 -2.42 9.25
C GLU A 370 49.44 -3.44 10.36
N GLN A 371 48.46 -4.25 10.79
CA GLN A 371 48.68 -5.33 11.75
C GLN A 371 49.46 -6.51 11.15
N ALA A 372 49.19 -6.89 9.89
CA ALA A 372 49.87 -8.00 9.24
C ALA A 372 51.30 -7.68 8.81
N GLU A 373 51.60 -6.41 8.48
CA GLU A 373 52.94 -5.95 8.08
C GLU A 373 53.83 -5.57 9.28
N HIS A 374 53.26 -4.98 10.34
CA HIS A 374 54.04 -4.40 11.45
C HIS A 374 53.66 -4.92 12.85
N GLY A 375 52.71 -5.86 12.96
CA GLY A 375 52.16 -6.31 14.24
C GLY A 375 51.22 -5.27 14.89
N SER A 376 50.91 -5.47 16.17
CA SER A 376 49.91 -4.69 16.93
C SER A 376 50.36 -3.25 17.23
N THR A 377 50.45 -2.41 16.20
CA THR A 377 50.90 -1.02 16.24
C THR A 377 49.78 -0.03 16.57
N GLY A 378 50.16 1.21 16.92
CA GLY A 378 49.22 2.32 17.10
C GLY A 378 48.41 2.65 15.84
N ARG A 379 49.00 2.50 14.63
CA ARG A 379 48.33 2.81 13.36
C ARG A 379 47.18 1.85 13.06
N GLY A 380 47.34 0.56 13.34
CA GLY A 380 46.24 -0.41 13.24
C GLY A 380 45.06 -0.05 14.13
N ARG A 381 45.32 0.36 15.39
CA ARG A 381 44.29 0.83 16.34
C ARG A 381 43.64 2.14 15.91
N GLU A 382 44.39 3.05 15.29
CA GLU A 382 43.86 4.28 14.73
C GLU A 382 42.84 3.99 13.62
N TRP A 383 43.14 3.05 12.73
CA TRP A 383 42.20 2.61 11.69
C TRP A 383 40.95 1.92 12.25
N LEU A 384 41.06 1.13 13.33
CA LEU A 384 39.90 0.60 14.05
C LEU A 384 39.04 1.73 14.64
N ALA A 385 39.67 2.73 15.27
CA ALA A 385 38.96 3.89 15.81
C ALA A 385 38.25 4.69 14.71
N ARG A 386 38.88 4.89 13.54
CA ARG A 386 38.27 5.50 12.34
C ARG A 386 37.08 4.68 11.82
N ALA A 387 37.19 3.35 11.78
CA ALA A 387 36.12 2.45 11.32
C ALA A 387 34.81 2.61 12.12
N THR A 388 34.87 2.94 13.42
CA THR A 388 33.66 3.17 14.25
C THR A 388 32.82 4.38 13.83
N ARG A 389 33.38 5.32 13.05
CA ARG A 389 32.73 6.56 12.57
C ARG A 389 32.63 6.61 11.04
N ALA A 390 33.11 5.57 10.37
CA ALA A 390 33.06 5.42 8.93
C ALA A 390 31.62 5.13 8.48
N PRO A 391 31.22 5.57 7.28
CA PRO A 391 29.94 5.19 6.70
C PRO A 391 29.92 3.67 6.47
N ARG A 392 28.73 3.09 6.55
CA ARG A 392 28.54 1.66 6.30
C ARG A 392 28.73 1.34 4.82
N ASP A 393 29.28 0.17 4.56
CA ASP A 393 29.33 -0.39 3.21
C ASP A 393 27.92 -0.74 2.70
N PRO A 394 27.73 -0.82 1.37
CA PRO A 394 26.53 -1.39 0.79
C PRO A 394 26.21 -2.78 1.35
N ALA A 395 24.93 -3.02 1.60
CA ALA A 395 24.38 -4.27 2.13
C ALA A 395 23.02 -4.55 1.47
N TRP A 396 22.44 -5.73 1.72
CA TRP A 396 21.09 -6.02 1.27
C TRP A 396 20.07 -5.40 2.23
N ILE A 397 19.26 -4.46 1.74
CA ILE A 397 18.25 -3.74 2.54
C ILE A 397 16.85 -4.07 2.03
N ALA A 398 15.96 -4.47 2.94
CA ALA A 398 14.52 -4.61 2.68
C ALA A 398 13.70 -4.18 3.89
N ASP A 399 12.73 -3.28 3.70
CA ASP A 399 11.77 -2.83 4.72
C ASP A 399 12.42 -2.46 6.08
N GLY A 400 13.59 -1.79 6.02
CA GLY A 400 14.37 -1.37 7.17
C GLY A 400 15.27 -2.42 7.82
N ILE A 401 15.24 -3.67 7.35
CA ILE A 401 16.21 -4.69 7.74
C ILE A 401 17.43 -4.62 6.82
N VAL A 402 18.61 -4.60 7.45
CA VAL A 402 19.90 -4.78 6.78
C VAL A 402 20.34 -6.23 6.94
N ALA A 403 20.71 -6.89 5.86
CA ALA A 403 21.16 -8.28 5.81
C ALA A 403 22.48 -8.42 5.04
N ASP A 404 23.36 -9.31 5.50
CA ASP A 404 24.61 -9.65 4.80
C ASP A 404 24.37 -10.50 3.55
N ARG A 405 23.24 -11.21 3.50
CA ARG A 405 22.87 -12.13 2.41
C ARG A 405 21.53 -11.75 1.82
N TRP A 406 21.43 -11.85 0.51
CA TRP A 406 20.17 -11.68 -0.21
C TRP A 406 19.15 -12.74 0.19
N ALA A 407 17.88 -12.33 0.30
CA ALA A 407 16.73 -13.21 0.35
C ALA A 407 15.71 -12.81 -0.73
N PRO A 408 14.93 -13.76 -1.28
CA PRO A 408 13.93 -13.46 -2.31
C PRO A 408 12.72 -12.68 -1.79
N ILE A 409 12.43 -12.79 -0.49
CA ILE A 409 11.30 -12.15 0.19
C ILE A 409 11.76 -11.36 1.41
N SER A 410 11.09 -10.24 1.67
CA SER A 410 11.21 -9.52 2.95
C SER A 410 10.61 -10.36 4.09
N PRO A 411 11.33 -10.54 5.22
CA PRO A 411 10.77 -11.24 6.39
C PRO A 411 9.79 -10.37 7.20
N VAL A 412 9.67 -9.07 6.92
CA VAL A 412 8.69 -8.18 7.57
C VAL A 412 7.36 -8.19 6.82
N THR A 413 7.40 -7.90 5.52
CA THR A 413 6.19 -7.70 4.70
C THR A 413 5.74 -8.95 3.96
N GLY A 414 6.66 -9.88 3.69
CA GLY A 414 6.45 -11.01 2.76
C GLY A 414 6.68 -10.64 1.29
N ARG A 415 6.96 -9.36 0.97
CA ARG A 415 7.07 -8.85 -0.40
C ARG A 415 8.26 -9.48 -1.15
N LEU A 416 8.00 -9.94 -2.38
CA LEU A 416 8.97 -10.50 -3.32
C LEU A 416 9.89 -9.41 -3.92
N ASP A 417 11.15 -9.74 -4.19
CA ASP A 417 12.18 -8.83 -4.77
C ASP A 417 12.35 -7.51 -3.97
N ALA A 418 12.12 -7.57 -2.65
CA ALA A 418 12.17 -6.41 -1.77
C ALA A 418 13.59 -5.99 -1.37
N PHE A 419 14.59 -6.88 -1.53
CA PHE A 419 15.98 -6.63 -1.16
C PHE A 419 16.76 -5.89 -2.25
N VAL A 420 17.25 -4.70 -1.91
CA VAL A 420 18.07 -3.84 -2.78
C VAL A 420 19.49 -3.73 -2.21
N TRP A 421 20.50 -3.62 -3.06
CA TRP A 421 21.90 -3.49 -2.67
C TRP A 421 22.31 -2.02 -2.59
N GLU A 422 22.23 -1.43 -1.40
CA GLU A 422 22.46 0.00 -1.16
C GLU A 422 23.23 0.24 0.15
N ALA A 423 23.86 1.41 0.29
CA ALA A 423 24.49 1.82 1.54
C ALA A 423 23.41 2.19 2.57
N PRO A 424 23.38 1.57 3.77
CA PRO A 424 22.44 1.95 4.81
C PRO A 424 22.58 3.43 5.17
N PRO A 425 21.49 4.15 5.45
CA PRO A 425 21.58 5.54 5.90
C PRO A 425 22.39 5.63 7.20
N ASP A 426 23.26 6.64 7.31
CA ASP A 426 24.14 6.88 8.47
C ASP A 426 23.37 7.10 9.80
N VAL A 427 22.04 7.29 9.72
CA VAL A 427 21.13 7.36 10.87
C VAL A 427 20.38 6.04 11.00
N LEU A 428 20.54 5.37 12.14
CA LEU A 428 19.69 4.24 12.55
C LEU A 428 18.27 4.73 12.89
N VAL A 429 17.49 5.05 11.86
CA VAL A 429 16.05 5.20 11.98
C VAL A 429 15.48 3.78 12.07
N ALA A 430 14.92 3.43 13.23
CA ALA A 430 14.15 2.20 13.35
C ALA A 430 12.98 2.27 12.34
N PRO A 431 12.73 1.23 11.54
CA PRO A 431 11.67 1.30 10.54
C PRO A 431 10.31 1.52 11.20
N GLU A 432 9.65 2.59 10.81
CA GLU A 432 8.19 2.66 10.85
C GLU A 432 7.68 1.52 9.98
N ILE A 433 7.14 0.47 10.60
CA ILE A 433 6.51 -0.63 9.88
C ILE A 433 5.17 -0.12 9.38
N ALA A 434 5.20 0.63 8.28
CA ALA A 434 4.03 1.04 7.53
C ALA A 434 3.38 -0.19 6.88
N LEU A 435 2.62 -0.94 7.68
CA LEU A 435 1.57 -1.81 7.16
C LEU A 435 0.54 -0.89 6.51
N SER A 436 0.71 -0.65 5.20
CA SER A 436 -0.22 0.11 4.37
C SER A 436 -1.54 -0.68 4.25
N ASP A 437 -2.36 -0.56 5.28
CA ASP A 437 -3.58 -1.33 5.48
C ASP A 437 -4.74 -0.73 4.68
N ASP A 438 -4.58 -0.79 3.36
CA ASP A 438 -5.19 0.12 2.39
C ASP A 438 -6.67 -0.21 2.08
N VAL A 439 -7.44 -0.65 3.09
CA VAL A 439 -8.89 -0.86 3.01
C VAL A 439 -9.60 0.49 2.89
N THR A 440 -9.16 1.47 3.67
CA THR A 440 -9.34 2.92 3.49
C THR A 440 -8.29 3.63 4.34
N ALA A 441 -7.68 4.70 3.82
CA ALA A 441 -6.64 5.46 4.50
C ALA A 441 -7.09 6.03 5.87
N ASP A 442 -6.30 5.76 6.91
CA ASP A 442 -5.99 6.61 8.08
C ASP A 442 -4.90 5.88 8.92
N LEU A 443 -3.86 6.56 9.43
CA LEU A 443 -3.86 7.40 10.64
C LEU A 443 -4.32 6.64 11.92
N ASP A 444 -3.46 5.78 12.44
CA ASP A 444 -2.95 5.88 13.83
C ASP A 444 -2.08 4.65 14.19
N ASP A 445 -0.76 4.86 14.32
CA ASP A 445 0.17 3.88 14.90
C ASP A 445 0.77 4.46 16.19
N THR A 446 0.12 4.21 17.33
CA THR A 446 0.75 4.36 18.65
C THR A 446 1.39 3.03 19.05
N PRO A 447 2.73 2.91 19.09
CA PRO A 447 3.39 1.63 19.26
C PRO A 447 3.19 1.07 20.68
N LYS A 448 2.73 -0.18 20.76
CA LYS A 448 2.74 -0.96 21.99
C LYS A 448 4.02 -1.82 21.98
N PRO A 449 4.97 -1.62 22.92
CA PRO A 449 6.17 -2.44 22.95
C PRO A 449 5.79 -3.89 23.29
N LEU A 450 6.09 -4.82 22.38
CA LEU A 450 6.12 -6.24 22.69
C LEU A 450 7.41 -6.55 23.48
N PRO A 451 7.37 -7.52 24.41
CA PRO A 451 8.48 -7.78 25.31
C PRO A 451 9.72 -8.24 24.55
N ALA A 452 10.89 -7.77 24.99
CA ALA A 452 12.17 -8.28 24.53
C ALA A 452 12.22 -9.81 24.73
N SER A 453 12.76 -10.52 23.74
CA SER A 453 12.96 -11.97 23.84
C SER A 453 13.78 -12.30 25.09
N THR A 454 13.17 -13.02 26.02
CA THR A 454 13.87 -13.61 27.16
C THR A 454 15.01 -14.48 26.64
N GLU A 455 16.23 -14.22 27.09
CA GLU A 455 17.39 -15.06 26.80
C GLU A 455 17.10 -16.50 27.24
N ALA A 456 17.34 -17.46 26.33
CA ALA A 456 17.40 -18.85 26.73
C ALA A 456 18.65 -19.04 27.62
N PRO A 457 18.53 -19.54 28.86
CA PRO A 457 19.66 -19.62 29.77
C PRO A 457 20.68 -20.66 29.29
N SER A 458 21.86 -20.16 28.90
CA SER A 458 23.06 -20.97 28.78
C SER A 458 23.66 -21.19 30.17
N GLY A 459 23.65 -22.43 30.68
CA GLY A 459 24.16 -22.72 32.02
C GLY A 459 23.72 -24.06 32.59
N ALA A 460 24.27 -25.16 32.08
CA ALA A 460 24.06 -26.51 32.63
C ALA A 460 25.36 -27.33 32.62
N LEU A 461 26.42 -26.79 33.24
CA LEU A 461 27.64 -27.52 33.60
C LEU A 461 28.20 -26.97 34.92
N ALA A 462 27.78 -27.57 36.04
CA ALA A 462 28.57 -27.83 37.26
C ALA A 462 27.67 -27.97 38.50
N GLU A 463 27.39 -29.19 38.94
CA GLU A 463 27.22 -29.49 40.37
C GLU A 463 27.52 -30.97 40.63
N ALA A 464 28.58 -31.26 41.42
CA ALA A 464 28.74 -32.43 42.30
C ALA A 464 30.24 -32.68 42.66
N ALA A 465 30.76 -31.95 43.65
CA ALA A 465 31.80 -32.44 44.57
C ALA A 465 31.96 -31.45 45.74
N ALA A 466 31.54 -31.85 46.94
CA ALA A 466 31.69 -31.06 48.17
C ALA A 466 32.75 -31.69 49.09
N ALA A 467 33.49 -30.87 49.86
CA ALA A 467 33.94 -31.15 51.23
C ALA A 467 34.83 -30.03 51.82
N GLY A 468 34.51 -29.56 53.04
CA GLY A 468 35.41 -28.95 54.05
C GLY A 468 36.17 -27.65 53.68
N GLU A 469 36.48 -26.71 54.57
CA GLU A 469 36.63 -26.74 56.03
C GLU A 469 36.76 -25.27 56.55
N GLU A 470 36.58 -25.02 57.85
CA GLU A 470 36.60 -23.70 58.54
C GLU A 470 37.44 -23.79 59.84
N PRO A 471 37.88 -22.68 60.50
CA PRO A 471 38.01 -21.29 60.06
C PRO A 471 39.54 -20.89 60.05
N PRO A 472 40.20 -20.14 60.99
CA PRO A 472 39.84 -19.13 62.00
C PRO A 472 40.34 -17.68 61.69
N PRO A 473 39.84 -16.62 62.39
CA PRO A 473 40.15 -15.20 62.14
C PRO A 473 40.99 -14.52 63.24
N VAL A 474 41.58 -13.31 63.00
CA VAL A 474 41.54 -12.08 63.86
C VAL A 474 42.06 -10.81 63.09
N PRO A 475 42.05 -9.53 63.58
CA PRO A 475 41.32 -8.47 62.84
C PRO A 475 42.03 -7.10 62.62
N ALA A 476 41.29 -6.19 61.98
CA ALA A 476 41.19 -4.72 62.21
C ALA A 476 42.43 -3.80 62.35
N GLU A 477 42.41 -2.70 61.59
CA GLU A 477 42.51 -1.34 62.19
C GLU A 477 41.75 -0.30 61.34
N ALA A 478 41.38 0.84 61.93
CA ALA A 478 40.50 1.84 61.35
C ALA A 478 40.95 3.29 61.64
N ALA A 479 40.79 4.19 60.66
CA ALA A 479 40.60 5.65 60.80
C ALA A 479 40.12 6.18 59.43
N ALA A 480 38.99 6.85 59.23
CA ALA A 480 38.32 7.95 59.95
C ALA A 480 39.06 9.29 59.88
N THR A 481 38.61 10.18 58.97
CA THR A 481 38.30 11.62 59.22
C THR A 481 37.78 12.30 57.93
N GLY A 482 36.64 12.99 58.03
CA GLY A 482 36.41 14.27 57.32
C GLY A 482 36.21 15.36 58.38
N PRO A 483 35.46 16.46 58.14
CA PRO A 483 35.16 17.16 56.88
C PRO A 483 35.31 18.71 57.00
N ALA A 484 35.23 19.46 55.90
CA ALA A 484 34.81 20.89 55.84
C ALA A 484 34.51 21.28 54.37
N THR A 485 33.30 21.66 53.93
CA THR A 485 32.62 22.97 54.03
C THR A 485 33.46 24.21 53.71
N VAL A 486 33.13 24.94 52.62
CA VAL A 486 32.80 26.40 52.55
C VAL A 486 32.25 26.74 51.16
N GLY A 487 31.16 27.52 51.12
CA GLY A 487 30.87 28.54 50.10
C GLY A 487 30.29 29.78 50.85
N PRO A 488 29.77 30.84 50.20
CA PRO A 488 29.74 31.20 48.77
C PRO A 488 30.28 32.64 48.52
N ALA A 489 30.21 33.18 47.29
CA ALA A 489 30.07 34.62 47.02
C ALA A 489 29.66 34.91 45.56
N ALA A 490 28.87 35.97 45.34
CA ALA A 490 28.48 36.48 44.02
C ALA A 490 28.96 37.92 43.83
N VAL A 491 29.28 38.33 42.59
CA VAL A 491 29.40 39.75 42.20
C VAL A 491 28.90 39.97 40.77
N LYS A 492 28.03 40.96 40.61
CA LYS A 492 27.76 41.71 39.36
C LYS A 492 28.03 43.19 39.69
N PRO A 493 28.61 43.99 38.78
CA PRO A 493 27.82 45.11 38.27
C PRO A 493 28.03 45.47 36.79
N GLU A 494 27.09 46.27 36.29
CA GLU A 494 27.02 46.99 35.00
C GLU A 494 27.82 48.31 35.00
N PRO A 495 27.78 49.16 33.95
CA PRO A 495 27.65 48.92 32.49
C PRO A 495 28.68 49.73 31.64
N ALA A 496 28.74 49.53 30.32
CA ALA A 496 29.42 50.45 29.40
C ALA A 496 28.65 50.63 28.06
N LYS A 497 28.71 51.86 27.54
CA LYS A 497 27.90 52.46 26.45
C LYS A 497 27.99 51.77 25.08
N ALA A 498 26.95 52.00 24.28
CA ALA A 498 26.83 51.63 22.87
C ALA A 498 27.25 52.76 21.89
N GLU A 499 27.68 52.38 20.69
CA GLU A 499 27.40 53.06 19.39
C GLU A 499 27.73 52.10 18.21
N PRO A 500 27.39 52.39 16.93
CA PRO A 500 26.33 51.64 16.24
C PRO A 500 26.80 50.63 15.15
N PRO A 501 25.92 49.71 14.71
CA PRO A 501 26.24 48.75 13.65
C PRO A 501 26.17 49.36 12.23
N LYS A 502 27.05 48.91 11.34
CA LYS A 502 26.96 49.15 9.89
C LYS A 502 25.85 48.32 9.26
N ALA A 503 25.23 48.86 8.21
CA ALA A 503 24.16 48.20 7.46
C ALA A 503 24.66 47.05 6.57
N GLU A 504 23.93 45.93 6.59
CA GLU A 504 23.94 44.90 5.53
C GLU A 504 22.76 45.12 4.55
N PRO A 505 22.84 44.60 3.31
CA PRO A 505 21.87 44.87 2.25
C PRO A 505 20.56 44.06 2.40
N PRO A 506 19.43 44.57 1.87
CA PRO A 506 18.13 43.93 2.02
C PRO A 506 17.99 42.65 1.15
N LYS A 507 17.39 41.60 1.74
CA LYS A 507 16.88 40.43 1.01
C LYS A 507 15.53 40.77 0.35
N PRO A 508 15.20 40.16 -0.81
CA PRO A 508 13.97 40.44 -1.54
C PRO A 508 12.71 39.91 -0.83
N GLU A 509 11.61 40.66 -0.94
CA GLU A 509 10.29 40.28 -0.42
C GLU A 509 9.63 39.17 -1.26
N PRO A 510 8.80 38.29 -0.65
CA PRO A 510 7.98 37.32 -1.39
C PRO A 510 6.77 38.00 -2.08
N PRO A 511 6.36 37.55 -3.28
CA PRO A 511 5.23 38.15 -4.00
C PRO A 511 3.88 37.90 -3.31
N LYS A 512 3.01 38.91 -3.38
CA LYS A 512 1.62 38.83 -2.89
C LYS A 512 0.77 37.95 -3.82
N PRO A 513 -0.16 37.13 -3.30
CA PRO A 513 -1.04 36.32 -4.14
C PRO A 513 -2.13 37.17 -4.80
N GLU A 514 -2.33 36.98 -6.11
CA GLU A 514 -3.47 37.54 -6.84
C GLU A 514 -4.76 36.76 -6.55
N PRO A 515 -5.94 37.42 -6.54
CA PRO A 515 -7.21 36.76 -6.27
C PRO A 515 -7.66 35.91 -7.46
N VAL A 516 -7.75 34.59 -7.25
CA VAL A 516 -8.32 33.65 -8.24
C VAL A 516 -9.82 33.90 -8.41
N VAL A 517 -10.21 34.38 -9.58
CA VAL A 517 -11.63 34.54 -9.96
C VAL A 517 -12.18 33.18 -10.41
N PHE A 518 -13.11 32.61 -9.65
CA PHE A 518 -13.83 31.41 -10.05
C PHE A 518 -14.84 31.73 -11.19
N PRO A 519 -14.81 31.03 -12.33
CA PRO A 519 -15.84 31.16 -13.36
C PRO A 519 -17.15 30.51 -12.89
N ALA A 520 -18.19 31.33 -12.71
CA ALA A 520 -19.49 30.91 -12.23
C ALA A 520 -20.38 30.30 -13.34
N THR A 521 -20.01 29.12 -13.86
CA THR A 521 -20.94 28.26 -14.63
C THR A 521 -20.55 26.78 -14.52
N PRO A 522 -21.46 25.86 -14.14
CA PRO A 522 -21.22 24.43 -14.22
C PRO A 522 -21.28 23.92 -15.67
N PRO A 523 -20.45 22.94 -16.06
CA PRO A 523 -20.57 22.26 -17.34
C PRO A 523 -21.76 21.27 -17.35
N ASP A 524 -22.17 20.90 -18.57
CA ASP A 524 -23.08 19.80 -18.91
C ASP A 524 -24.52 19.84 -18.38
N VAL A 525 -25.35 20.65 -19.07
CA VAL A 525 -26.79 20.41 -19.20
C VAL A 525 -27.11 20.10 -20.67
N PRO A 526 -27.52 18.88 -21.04
CA PRO A 526 -27.90 18.57 -22.42
C PRO A 526 -29.14 19.36 -22.84
N ARG A 527 -29.03 20.16 -23.92
CA ARG A 527 -30.20 20.84 -24.50
C ARG A 527 -31.18 19.80 -25.09
N PRO A 528 -32.51 19.96 -24.91
CA PRO A 528 -33.48 19.15 -25.64
C PRO A 528 -33.32 19.36 -27.15
N ARG A 529 -33.37 18.27 -27.93
CA ARG A 529 -33.49 18.36 -29.40
C ARG A 529 -34.81 19.02 -29.76
N GLU A 530 -34.77 20.02 -30.64
CA GLU A 530 -35.97 20.60 -31.23
C GLU A 530 -36.70 19.59 -32.13
N GLU A 531 -38.03 19.60 -32.07
CA GLU A 531 -38.90 18.75 -32.86
C GLU A 531 -38.96 19.26 -34.32
N ALA A 532 -38.29 18.57 -35.24
CA ALA A 532 -38.52 18.76 -36.67
C ALA A 532 -39.83 18.06 -37.09
N GLY A 533 -40.83 18.85 -37.48
CA GLY A 533 -42.12 18.36 -38.00
C GLY A 533 -42.04 17.63 -39.35
N PRO A 534 -43.13 16.98 -39.79
CA PRO A 534 -43.06 15.83 -40.69
C PRO A 534 -43.07 16.14 -42.19
N ALA A 535 -42.27 15.40 -42.97
CA ALA A 535 -42.26 15.45 -44.44
C ALA A 535 -42.52 14.07 -45.08
N ARG A 536 -43.80 13.85 -45.42
CA ARG A 536 -44.39 13.12 -46.58
C ARG A 536 -43.82 11.78 -47.12
N ARG A 537 -44.77 10.88 -47.38
CA ARG A 537 -44.67 9.59 -48.09
C ARG A 537 -44.15 9.67 -49.54
N SER A 538 -43.38 8.65 -49.96
CA SER A 538 -43.57 7.85 -51.20
C SER A 538 -42.72 6.58 -51.05
N MET A 539 -43.28 5.37 -50.93
CA MET A 539 -43.67 4.44 -52.00
C MET A 539 -42.72 4.30 -53.21
N PHE A 540 -42.49 3.02 -53.55
CA PHE A 540 -41.79 2.34 -54.64
C PHE A 540 -40.41 1.77 -54.29
N SER A 541 -39.99 0.56 -54.69
CA SER A 541 -40.59 -0.74 -55.11
C SER A 541 -39.43 -1.55 -55.73
N ILE A 542 -39.30 -2.85 -55.44
CA ILE A 542 -38.59 -3.86 -56.26
C ILE A 542 -37.12 -3.56 -56.65
N ARG A 543 -36.16 -4.33 -56.13
CA ARG A 543 -35.79 -5.63 -56.74
C ARG A 543 -35.04 -6.52 -55.77
#